data_AF-A0A7V8W1L3-F1
#
_entry.id   AF-A0A7V8W1L3-F1
#
_cell.length_a   1.000
_cell.length_b   1.000
_cell.length_c   1.000
_cell.angle_alpha   90.00
_cell.angle_beta   90.00
_cell.angle_gamma   90.00
#
_symmetry.space_group_name_H-M   'P 1'
#
loop_
_entity.id
_entity.type
_entity.pdbx_description
1 polymer ?
#
loop_
_entity_poly.entity_id
_entity_poly.type
_entity_poly.pdbx_seq_one_letter_code
_entity_poly.pdbx_strand_id
1 'polypeptide(L)'
;FAAGRLAASWIQKRISATTTMLYSLFIAQFIVLVIIFSRGITAIVAVTLLGFFVSIFFPTVYALAIEGLGERTGQASGILNMGFLGSALLPVLQGKFADLFSLPLSYSIAILPYAFVVYFVMRIKSEKDKVLI
;
A
#
# COMPACT_ATOMS: atom_id res chain seq x y z
N PHE A 1 -5.60 -5.95 -11.66
CA PHE A 1 -4.29 -5.39 -11.22
C PHE A 1 -3.70 -4.41 -12.23
N ALA A 2 -3.35 -4.82 -13.46
CA ALA A 2 -2.74 -3.91 -14.48
C ALA A 2 -3.59 -2.66 -14.78
N ALA A 3 -4.91 -2.82 -14.93
CA ALA A 3 -5.82 -1.69 -15.15
C ALA A 3 -5.76 -0.63 -14.04
N GLY A 4 -5.68 -1.05 -12.77
CA GLY A 4 -5.55 -0.12 -11.64
C GLY A 4 -4.27 0.69 -11.69
N ARG A 5 -3.16 0.03 -12.06
CA ARG A 5 -1.87 0.72 -12.24
C ARG A 5 -1.93 1.74 -13.35
N LEU A 6 -2.50 1.39 -14.51
CA LEU A 6 -2.62 2.33 -15.64
C LEU A 6 -3.51 3.53 -15.29
N ALA A 7 -4.66 3.28 -14.67
CA ALA A 7 -5.56 4.33 -14.22
C ALA A 7 -4.87 5.29 -13.23
N ALA A 8 -4.19 4.73 -12.24
CA ALA A 8 -3.51 5.53 -11.24
C ALA A 8 -2.25 6.25 -11.77
N SER A 9 -1.48 5.64 -12.68
CA SER A 9 -0.40 6.34 -13.39
C SER A 9 -0.92 7.52 -14.22
N TRP A 10 -2.12 7.41 -14.79
CA TRP A 10 -2.77 8.52 -15.46
C TRP A 10 -3.21 9.62 -14.48
N ILE A 11 -3.78 9.25 -13.33
CA ILE A 11 -4.15 10.19 -12.25
C ILE A 11 -2.91 10.91 -11.70
N GLN A 12 -1.79 10.21 -11.52
CA GLN A 12 -0.53 10.78 -11.02
C GLN A 12 0.09 11.82 -11.97
N LYS A 13 -0.36 11.91 -13.22
CA LYS A 13 -0.01 13.02 -14.13
C LYS A 13 -0.72 14.34 -13.78
N ARG A 14 -1.79 14.27 -12.99
CA ARG A 14 -2.65 15.41 -12.63
C ARG A 14 -2.62 15.73 -11.13
N ILE A 15 -2.34 14.73 -10.29
CA ILE A 15 -2.34 14.82 -8.83
C ILE A 15 -1.00 14.33 -8.31
N SER A 16 -0.49 14.89 -7.21
CA SER A 16 0.76 14.43 -6.61
C SER A 16 0.70 12.94 -6.22
N ALA A 17 1.82 12.24 -6.43
CA ALA A 17 1.95 10.81 -6.15
C ALA A 17 1.62 10.47 -4.68
N THR A 18 2.08 11.32 -3.76
CA THR A 18 1.81 11.25 -2.32
C THR A 18 0.31 11.27 -2.01
N THR A 19 -0.43 12.20 -2.63
CA THR A 19 -1.88 12.33 -2.40
C THR A 19 -2.65 11.17 -3.00
N THR A 20 -2.32 10.77 -4.23
CA THR A 20 -2.95 9.61 -4.91
C THR A 20 -2.75 8.33 -4.09
N MET A 21 -1.56 8.16 -3.52
CA MET A 21 -1.23 7.00 -2.72
C MET A 21 -1.99 6.98 -1.38
N LEU A 22 -2.11 8.12 -0.70
CA LEU A 22 -2.90 8.23 0.55
C LEU A 22 -4.36 7.84 0.31
N TYR A 23 -5.00 8.39 -0.74
CA TYR A 23 -6.37 8.02 -1.07
C TYR A 23 -6.52 6.52 -1.35
N SER A 24 -5.59 5.95 -2.12
CA SER A 24 -5.61 4.52 -2.45
C SER A 24 -5.46 3.64 -1.20
N LEU A 25 -4.65 4.06 -0.23
CA LEU A 25 -4.47 3.36 1.05
C LEU A 25 -5.69 3.45 1.96
N PHE A 26 -6.30 4.63 2.08
CA PHE A 26 -7.53 4.77 2.87
C PHE A 26 -8.67 3.94 2.28
N ILE A 27 -8.82 3.95 0.95
CA ILE A 27 -9.81 3.11 0.26
C ILE A 27 -9.49 1.62 0.47
N ALA A 28 -8.22 1.22 0.38
CA ALA A 28 -7.81 -0.16 0.63
C ALA A 28 -8.13 -0.61 2.07
N GLN A 29 -7.86 0.22 3.09
CA GLN A 29 -8.21 -0.08 4.48
C GLN A 29 -9.73 -0.19 4.66
N PHE A 30 -10.52 0.69 4.04
CA PHE A 30 -11.97 0.58 4.06
C PHE A 30 -12.46 -0.72 3.40
N ILE A 31 -11.90 -1.10 2.26
CA ILE A 31 -12.24 -2.36 1.59
C ILE A 31 -11.88 -3.57 2.46
N VAL A 32 -10.76 -3.53 3.19
CA VAL A 32 -10.40 -4.58 4.16
C VAL A 32 -11.48 -4.73 5.23
N LEU A 33 -12.01 -3.62 5.78
CA LEU A 33 -13.14 -3.69 6.71
C LEU A 33 -14.37 -4.33 6.06
N VAL A 34 -14.69 -3.94 4.82
CA VAL A 34 -15.79 -4.56 4.06
C VAL A 34 -15.59 -6.06 3.90
N ILE A 35 -14.37 -6.52 3.59
CA ILE A 35 -14.04 -7.95 3.47
C ILE A 35 -14.32 -8.68 4.78
N ILE A 36 -13.90 -8.13 5.92
CA ILE A 36 -14.08 -8.74 7.25
C ILE A 36 -15.57 -8.96 7.58
N PHE A 37 -16.44 -8.02 7.22
CA PHE A 37 -17.88 -8.09 7.52
C PHE A 37 -18.73 -8.72 6.40
N SER A 38 -18.14 -8.99 5.24
CA SER A 38 -18.85 -9.54 4.08
C SER A 38 -18.72 -11.06 3.95
N ARG A 39 -19.64 -11.68 3.23
CA ARG A 39 -19.63 -13.13 2.94
C ARG A 39 -19.95 -13.39 1.47
N GLY A 40 -19.57 -14.57 0.98
CA GLY A 40 -19.90 -15.03 -0.38
C GLY A 40 -19.34 -14.10 -1.47
N ILE A 41 -20.16 -13.81 -2.48
CA ILE A 41 -19.73 -13.07 -3.67
C ILE A 41 -19.26 -11.64 -3.36
N THR A 42 -19.87 -11.00 -2.35
CA THR A 42 -19.49 -9.64 -1.92
C THR A 42 -18.03 -9.59 -1.45
N ALA A 43 -17.56 -10.60 -0.72
CA ALA A 43 -16.18 -10.68 -0.29
C ALA A 43 -15.22 -10.88 -1.48
N ILE A 44 -15.60 -11.68 -2.47
CA ILE A 44 -14.80 -11.91 -3.68
C ILE A 44 -14.64 -10.61 -4.50
N VAL A 45 -15.73 -9.88 -4.67
CA VAL A 45 -15.72 -8.57 -5.36
C VAL A 45 -14.86 -7.57 -4.58
N ALA A 46 -14.99 -7.52 -3.25
CA ALA A 46 -14.19 -6.65 -2.40
C ALA A 46 -12.69 -6.96 -2.48
N VAL A 47 -12.28 -8.24 -2.44
CA VAL A 47 -10.87 -8.65 -2.62
C VAL A 47 -10.35 -8.26 -4.00
N THR A 48 -11.18 -8.39 -5.04
CA THR A 48 -10.81 -7.98 -6.41
C THR A 48 -10.59 -6.47 -6.50
N LEU A 49 -11.48 -5.67 -5.89
CA LEU A 49 -11.34 -4.22 -5.80
C LEU A 49 -10.13 -3.81 -4.95
N LEU A 50 -9.84 -4.52 -3.87
CA LEU A 50 -8.63 -4.29 -3.07
C LEU A 50 -7.37 -4.39 -3.96
N GLY A 51 -7.28 -5.43 -4.79
CA GLY A 51 -6.17 -5.60 -5.75
C GLY A 51 -6.08 -4.51 -6.82
N PHE A 52 -7.18 -3.79 -7.10
CA PHE A 52 -7.16 -2.63 -8.00
C PHE A 52 -6.46 -1.43 -7.32
N PHE A 53 -6.84 -1.08 -6.09
CA PHE A 53 -6.28 0.07 -5.38
C PHE A 53 -4.85 -0.16 -4.88
N VAL A 54 -4.51 -1.39 -4.47
CA VAL A 54 -3.16 -1.72 -4.00
C VAL A 54 -2.13 -1.82 -5.15
N SER A 55 -2.58 -1.80 -6.41
CA SER A 55 -1.71 -2.02 -7.58
C SER A 55 -0.57 -1.01 -7.79
N ILE A 56 -0.72 0.21 -7.25
CA ILE A 56 0.29 1.29 -7.31
C ILE A 56 1.16 1.39 -6.06
N PHE A 57 0.86 0.62 -5.02
CA PHE A 57 1.50 0.74 -3.72
C PHE A 57 3.03 0.65 -3.83
N PHE A 58 3.53 -0.46 -4.38
CA PHE A 58 4.96 -0.70 -4.48
C PHE A 58 5.71 0.35 -5.34
N PRO A 59 5.33 0.63 -6.60
CA PRO A 59 6.07 1.61 -7.41
C PRO A 59 6.02 3.02 -6.83
N THR A 60 4.92 3.42 -6.19
CA THR A 60 4.79 4.76 -5.61
C THR A 60 5.55 4.91 -4.30
N VAL A 61 5.49 3.93 -3.38
CA VAL A 61 6.36 3.92 -2.17
C VAL A 61 7.82 4.00 -2.58
N TYR A 62 8.20 3.17 -3.54
CA TYR A 62 9.58 3.07 -3.98
C TYR A 62 10.08 4.38 -4.57
N ALA A 63 9.29 4.99 -5.46
CA ALA A 63 9.62 6.28 -6.04
C ALA A 63 9.74 7.38 -4.96
N LEU A 64 8.79 7.45 -4.01
CA LEU A 64 8.80 8.45 -2.94
C LEU A 64 9.99 8.25 -1.98
N ALA A 65 10.37 7.01 -1.69
CA ALA A 65 11.44 6.69 -0.75
C ALA A 65 12.85 7.04 -1.28
N ILE A 66 13.04 7.03 -2.60
CA ILE A 66 14.33 7.34 -3.23
C ILE A 66 14.41 8.76 -3.81
N GLU A 67 13.31 9.51 -3.74
CA GLU A 67 13.23 10.85 -4.30
C GLU A 67 14.19 11.81 -3.57
N GLY A 68 14.99 12.58 -4.32
CA GLY A 68 15.90 13.58 -3.76
C GLY A 68 17.23 13.02 -3.19
N LEU A 69 17.50 11.72 -3.29
CA LEU A 69 18.72 11.10 -2.75
C LEU A 69 19.98 11.20 -3.66
N GLY A 70 19.83 11.65 -4.91
CA GLY A 70 20.97 11.85 -5.83
C GLY A 70 21.83 10.59 -6.00
N GLU A 71 23.14 10.71 -5.77
CA GLU A 71 24.10 9.60 -5.87
C GLU A 71 23.78 8.41 -4.93
N ARG A 72 23.05 8.67 -3.83
CA ARG A 72 22.68 7.62 -2.85
C ARG A 72 21.45 6.82 -3.24
N THR A 73 20.80 7.14 -4.37
CA THR A 73 19.60 6.44 -4.88
C THR A 73 19.83 4.94 -5.00
N GLY A 74 20.99 4.51 -5.50
CA GLY A 74 21.33 3.09 -5.65
C GLY A 74 21.43 2.36 -4.31
N GLN A 75 22.04 2.98 -3.30
CA GLN A 75 22.14 2.41 -1.96
C GLN A 75 20.77 2.34 -1.27
N ALA A 76 19.97 3.42 -1.37
CA ALA A 76 18.63 3.47 -0.81
C ALA A 76 17.71 2.41 -1.43
N SER A 77 17.76 2.24 -2.75
CA SER A 77 17.09 1.18 -3.51
C SER A 77 17.45 -0.22 -2.98
N GLY A 78 18.75 -0.49 -2.79
CA GLY A 78 19.22 -1.77 -2.25
C GLY A 78 18.67 -2.05 -0.85
N ILE A 79 18.74 -1.08 0.05
CA ILE A 79 18.20 -1.19 1.42
C ILE A 79 16.69 -1.44 1.38
N LEU A 80 15.96 -0.70 0.54
CA LEU A 80 14.51 -0.83 0.42
C LEU A 80 14.09 -2.22 -0.08
N ASN A 81 14.79 -2.75 -1.09
CA ASN A 81 14.54 -4.09 -1.61
C ASN A 81 14.86 -5.18 -0.56
N MET A 82 15.94 -5.02 0.21
CA MET A 82 16.26 -5.93 1.31
C MET A 82 15.20 -5.89 2.42
N GLY A 83 14.67 -4.70 2.73
CA GLY A 83 13.56 -4.54 3.66
C GLY A 83 12.30 -5.28 3.21
N PHE A 84 11.97 -5.24 1.91
CA PHE A 84 10.83 -5.97 1.36
C PHE A 84 10.97 -7.49 1.46
N LEU A 85 12.19 -8.05 1.35
CA LEU A 85 12.40 -9.48 1.55
C LEU A 85 11.96 -9.93 2.95
N GLY A 86 12.13 -9.07 3.96
CA GLY A 86 11.65 -9.32 5.33
C GLY A 86 10.12 -9.40 5.47
N SER A 87 9.36 -8.92 4.48
CA SER A 87 7.89 -8.96 4.51
C SER A 87 7.29 -10.36 4.32
N ALA A 88 8.11 -11.38 4.03
CA ALA A 88 7.69 -12.79 3.94
C ALA A 88 7.01 -13.30 5.23
N LEU A 89 7.25 -12.65 6.37
CA LEU A 89 6.58 -12.96 7.63
C LEU A 89 5.08 -12.64 7.60
N LEU A 90 4.65 -11.57 6.90
CA LEU A 90 3.25 -11.13 6.90
C LEU A 90 2.30 -12.15 6.25
N PRO A 91 2.60 -12.72 5.06
CA PRO A 91 1.79 -13.80 4.49
C PRO A 91 1.73 -15.05 5.36
N VAL A 92 2.83 -15.42 6.05
CA VAL A 92 2.85 -16.57 6.95
C VAL A 92 1.95 -16.34 8.16
N LEU A 93 2.01 -15.14 8.76
CA LEU A 93 1.10 -14.74 9.83
C LEU A 93 -0.35 -14.73 9.35
N GLN A 94 -0.60 -14.21 8.14
CA GLN A 94 -1.94 -14.18 7.54
C GLN A 94 -2.50 -15.58 7.32
N GLY A 95 -1.71 -16.50 6.77
CA GLY A 95 -2.10 -17.90 6.57
C GLY A 95 -2.49 -18.57 7.89
N LYS A 96 -1.63 -18.47 8.91
CA LYS A 96 -1.95 -19.02 10.24
C LYS A 96 -3.23 -18.42 10.83
N PHE A 97 -3.46 -17.13 10.65
CA PHE A 97 -4.67 -16.47 11.14
C PHE A 97 -5.92 -16.92 10.38
N ALA A 98 -5.78 -17.20 9.08
CA ALA A 98 -6.85 -17.75 8.25
C ALA A 98 -7.24 -19.17 8.71
N ASP A 99 -6.24 -19.99 9.06
CA ASP A 99 -6.45 -21.35 9.54
C ASP A 99 -7.08 -21.40 10.94
N LEU A 100 -6.73 -20.46 11.83
CA LEU A 100 -7.22 -20.43 13.22
C LEU A 100 -8.59 -19.78 13.39
N PHE A 101 -8.88 -18.71 12.64
CA PHE A 101 -10.08 -17.90 12.84
C PHE A 101 -11.03 -17.98 11.64
N SER A 102 -10.62 -17.37 10.53
CA SER A 102 -11.31 -17.45 9.24
C SER A 102 -10.54 -16.65 8.19
N LEU A 103 -10.75 -16.97 6.93
CA LEU A 103 -10.15 -16.24 5.81
C LEU A 103 -10.49 -14.73 5.81
N PRO A 104 -11.75 -14.28 6.00
CA PRO A 104 -12.05 -12.85 6.04
C PRO A 104 -11.35 -12.11 7.18
N LEU A 105 -11.31 -12.70 8.38
CA LEU A 105 -10.63 -12.09 9.53
C LEU A 105 -9.11 -12.00 9.33
N SER A 106 -8.51 -12.92 8.56
CA SER A 106 -7.07 -12.88 8.26
C SER A 106 -6.63 -11.58 7.57
N TYR A 107 -7.51 -10.92 6.81
CA TYR A 107 -7.20 -9.65 6.13
C TYR A 107 -6.95 -8.50 7.12
N SER A 108 -7.37 -8.63 8.38
CA SER A 108 -7.07 -7.64 9.43
C SER A 108 -5.56 -7.43 9.64
N ILE A 109 -4.73 -8.45 9.34
CA ILE A 109 -3.26 -8.36 9.44
C ILE A 109 -2.71 -7.29 8.49
N ALA A 110 -3.39 -7.00 7.37
CA ALA A 110 -2.97 -5.96 6.43
C ALA A 110 -3.22 -4.53 6.94
N ILE A 111 -4.05 -4.34 7.98
CA ILE A 111 -4.39 -3.00 8.49
C ILE A 111 -3.15 -2.29 9.06
N LEU A 112 -2.35 -3.01 9.86
CA LEU A 112 -1.16 -2.48 10.51
C LEU A 112 -0.06 -2.02 9.52
N PRO A 113 0.37 -2.84 8.54
CA PRO A 113 1.33 -2.38 7.54
C PRO A 113 0.78 -1.26 6.65
N TYR A 114 -0.52 -1.25 6.33
CA TYR A 114 -1.12 -0.10 5.62
C TYR A 114 -1.09 1.18 6.45
N ALA A 115 -1.37 1.11 7.75
CA ALA A 115 -1.28 2.26 8.65
C ALA A 115 0.16 2.79 8.75
N PHE A 116 1.15 1.90 8.85
CA PHE A 116 2.56 2.29 8.83
C PHE A 116 2.95 3.04 7.54
N VAL A 117 2.43 2.60 6.40
CA VAL A 117 2.74 3.25 5.13
C VAL A 117 2.01 4.59 5.00
N VAL A 118 0.78 4.71 5.49
CA VAL A 118 0.08 6.01 5.59
C VAL A 118 0.94 6.99 6.39
N TYR A 119 1.45 6.57 7.56
CA TYR A 119 2.35 7.39 8.37
C TYR A 119 3.61 7.82 7.59
N PHE A 120 4.28 6.88 6.93
CA PHE A 120 5.48 7.16 6.12
C PHE A 120 5.21 8.19 5.01
N VAL A 121 4.12 8.01 4.25
CA VAL A 121 3.75 8.90 3.14
C VAL A 121 3.34 10.28 3.66
N MET A 122 2.64 10.36 4.78
CA MET A 122 2.31 11.64 5.43
C MET A 122 3.57 12.38 5.89
N ARG A 123 4.56 11.66 6.43
CA ARG A 123 5.84 12.24 6.85
C ARG A 123 6.58 12.86 5.66
N ILE A 124 6.64 12.15 4.53
CA ILE A 124 7.23 12.67 3.27
C ILE A 124 6.47 13.90 2.78
N LYS A 125 5.12 13.86 2.80
CA LYS A 125 4.30 15.00 2.39
C LYS A 125 4.64 16.25 3.19
N SER A 126 4.70 16.12 4.51
CA SER A 126 5.01 17.23 5.43
C SER A 126 6.41 17.81 5.20
N GLU A 127 7.40 16.99 4.84
CA GLU A 127 8.74 17.50 4.52
C GLU A 127 8.76 18.28 3.21
N LYS A 128 8.05 17.81 2.18
CA LYS A 128 7.92 18.56 0.92
C LYS A 128 7.21 19.90 1.12
N ASP A 129 6.15 19.91 1.93
CA ASP A 129 5.40 21.14 2.20
C ASP A 129 6.25 22.18 2.98
N LYS A 130 7.19 21.75 3.82
CA LYS A 130 8.10 22.65 4.56
C LYS A 130 9.20 23.27 3.69
N VAL A 131 9.64 22.60 2.63
CA VAL A 131 10.70 23.10 1.73
C VAL A 131 10.16 24.16 0.76
N LEU A 132 8.84 24.25 0.61
CA LEU A 132 8.16 25.19 -0.29
C LEU A 132 7.70 26.50 0.38
N ILE A 133 7.96 26.67 1.69
CA ILE A 133 7.66 27.89 2.47
C ILE A 133 8.99 28.54 2.87
#